data_AF-A0A3C1V7S5-F1
#
_entry.id   AF-A0A3C1V7S5-F1
#
_cell.length_a   1.000
_cell.length_b   1.000
_cell.length_c   1.000
_cell.angle_alpha   90.00
_cell.angle_beta   90.00
_cell.angle_gamma   90.00
#
_symmetry.space_group_name_H-M   'P 1'
#
loop_
_entity.id
_entity.type
_entity.pdbx_description
1 polymer ?
#
loop_
_entity_poly.entity_id
_entity_poly.type
_entity_poly.pdbx_seq_one_letter_code
_entity_poly.pdbx_strand_id
1 'polypeptide(L)'
;MHETTIHSTLRFRDGRGVAATGGGTISINAIYVRRATNDFGMVIHELTHVVQSYHRGNTPGWLTEGIADYIRLSHFEPQARRPRINPEKASYTDAYKTTAIFLEWVEKKCDEQLVKKLNQAAREGKFQIELFKDYTGKTMDELWAEFADTLRAKPNITATNSPAK
;
A
#
# COMPACT_ATOMS: atom_id res chain seq x y z
N MET A 1 28.84 9.04 2.04
CA MET A 1 27.43 9.06 1.61
C MET A 1 27.42 8.68 0.14
N HIS A 2 26.72 7.60 -0.24
CA HIS A 2 26.53 7.29 -1.65
C HIS A 2 25.30 8.06 -2.14
N GLU A 3 25.51 8.97 -3.08
CA GLU A 3 24.42 9.62 -3.79
C GLU A 3 23.77 8.61 -4.73
N THR A 4 22.44 8.50 -4.68
CA THR A 4 21.67 7.70 -5.63
C THR A 4 20.73 8.65 -6.37
N THR A 5 20.97 8.84 -7.66
CA THR A 5 20.11 9.65 -8.52
C THR A 5 19.07 8.75 -9.19
N ILE A 6 17.79 9.09 -9.05
CA ILE A 6 16.69 8.41 -9.74
C ILE A 6 16.13 9.37 -10.79
N HIS A 7 16.19 8.98 -12.06
CA HIS A 7 15.55 9.72 -13.13
C HIS A 7 14.14 9.17 -13.37
N SER A 8 13.14 10.05 -13.39
CA SER A 8 11.77 9.69 -13.75
C SER A 8 11.20 10.65 -14.79
N THR A 9 10.32 10.14 -15.64
CA THR A 9 9.57 10.94 -16.61
C THR A 9 8.10 10.94 -16.23
N LEU A 10 7.50 12.12 -16.10
CA LEU A 10 6.06 12.27 -15.94
C LEU A 10 5.43 12.48 -17.32
N ARG A 11 4.54 11.58 -17.74
CA ARG A 11 3.86 11.63 -19.03
C ARG A 11 2.36 11.72 -18.82
N PHE A 12 1.75 12.80 -19.29
CA PHE A 12 0.29 12.92 -19.35
C PHE A 12 -0.20 12.46 -20.72
N ARG A 13 -1.18 11.55 -20.73
CA ARG A 13 -1.82 11.08 -21.97
C ARG A 13 -3.24 10.61 -21.69
N ASP A 14 -4.09 10.62 -22.72
CA ASP A 14 -5.41 10.02 -22.62
C ASP A 14 -5.29 8.49 -22.54
N GLY A 15 -6.14 7.87 -21.72
CA GLY A 15 -6.09 6.42 -21.51
C GLY A 15 -7.20 5.87 -20.62
N ARG A 16 -7.00 4.62 -20.19
CA ARG A 16 -7.84 3.92 -19.19
C ARG A 16 -7.13 3.88 -17.84
N GLY A 17 -7.89 3.79 -16.75
CA GLY A 17 -7.35 3.77 -15.39
C GLY A 17 -6.96 5.16 -14.88
N VAL A 18 -6.15 5.19 -13.81
CA VAL A 18 -5.75 6.41 -13.10
C VAL A 18 -4.34 6.83 -13.51
N ALA A 19 -3.35 5.98 -13.25
CA ALA A 19 -1.97 6.13 -13.66
C ALA A 19 -1.30 4.73 -13.75
N ALA A 20 -0.07 4.69 -14.23
CA ALA A 20 0.77 3.49 -14.21
C ALA A 20 2.25 3.85 -14.35
N THR A 21 3.13 3.04 -13.77
CA THR A 21 4.58 3.22 -13.83
C THR A 21 5.26 2.04 -14.52
N GLY A 22 6.21 2.35 -15.40
CA GLY A 22 7.06 1.35 -16.02
C GLY A 22 8.32 1.98 -16.61
N GLY A 23 9.48 1.34 -16.41
CA GLY A 23 10.76 1.79 -16.96
C GLY A 23 11.12 3.23 -16.57
N GLY A 24 10.82 3.64 -15.34
CA GLY A 24 11.04 5.01 -14.85
C GLY A 24 10.07 6.06 -15.40
N THR A 25 9.09 5.68 -16.23
CA THR A 25 8.04 6.58 -16.72
C THR A 25 6.75 6.40 -15.92
N ILE A 26 6.30 7.48 -15.29
CA ILE A 26 4.97 7.59 -14.68
C ILE A 26 4.02 8.12 -15.74
N SER A 27 3.06 7.31 -16.17
CA SER A 27 2.01 7.69 -17.11
C SER A 27 0.73 8.05 -16.37
N ILE A 28 0.32 9.32 -16.40
CA ILE A 28 -0.91 9.81 -15.79
C ILE A 28 -2.01 9.93 -16.85
N ASN A 29 -3.20 9.43 -16.53
CA ASN A 29 -4.36 9.59 -17.39
C ASN A 29 -4.89 11.03 -17.36
N ALA A 30 -4.70 11.77 -18.45
CA ALA A 30 -5.13 13.16 -18.57
C ALA A 30 -6.66 13.32 -18.47
N ILE A 31 -7.44 12.34 -18.97
CA ILE A 31 -8.91 12.35 -18.84
C ILE A 31 -9.31 12.26 -17.37
N TYR A 32 -8.64 11.40 -16.59
CA TYR A 32 -8.90 11.23 -15.17
C TYR A 32 -8.63 12.52 -14.39
N VAL A 33 -7.45 13.14 -14.61
CA VAL A 33 -7.08 14.41 -13.95
C VAL A 33 -8.05 15.54 -14.30
N ARG A 34 -8.46 15.67 -15.57
CA ARG A 34 -9.38 16.72 -16.03
C ARG A 34 -10.77 16.63 -15.38
N ARG A 35 -11.14 15.48 -14.80
CA ARG A 35 -12.40 15.31 -14.05
C ARG A 35 -12.33 15.84 -12.61
N ALA A 36 -11.26 16.55 -12.24
CA ALA A 36 -11.10 17.20 -10.93
C ALA A 36 -11.28 16.22 -9.74
N THR A 37 -10.63 15.05 -9.82
CA THR A 37 -10.80 13.97 -8.84
C THR A 37 -10.17 14.25 -7.47
N ASN A 38 -9.33 15.29 -7.36
CA ASN A 38 -8.50 15.60 -6.19
C ASN A 38 -7.62 14.43 -5.70
N ASP A 39 -7.36 13.45 -6.57
CA ASP A 39 -6.54 12.27 -6.27
C ASP A 39 -5.06 12.54 -6.54
N PHE A 40 -4.46 13.51 -5.86
CA PHE A 40 -3.05 13.85 -6.06
C PHE A 40 -2.09 12.75 -5.57
N GLY A 41 -2.51 11.99 -4.54
CA GLY A 41 -1.75 10.85 -4.02
C GLY A 41 -1.49 9.75 -5.04
N MET A 42 -2.20 9.70 -6.17
CA MET A 42 -1.86 8.79 -7.27
C MET A 42 -0.40 8.96 -7.73
N VAL A 43 0.12 10.20 -7.79
CA VAL A 43 1.49 10.43 -8.25
C VAL A 43 2.50 9.89 -7.25
N ILE A 44 2.18 9.90 -5.95
CA ILE A 44 3.02 9.34 -4.89
C ILE A 44 3.05 7.82 -4.97
N HIS A 45 1.89 7.20 -5.19
CA HIS A 45 1.79 5.76 -5.44
C HIS A 45 2.70 5.36 -6.62
N GLU A 46 2.57 6.05 -7.75
CA GLU A 46 3.38 5.77 -8.93
C GLU A 46 4.88 6.06 -8.74
N LEU A 47 5.22 7.16 -8.07
CA LEU A 47 6.61 7.48 -7.74
C LEU A 47 7.23 6.42 -6.83
N THR A 48 6.44 5.81 -5.95
CA THR A 48 6.91 4.69 -5.12
C THR A 48 7.34 3.51 -6.00
N HIS A 49 6.61 3.20 -7.09
CA HIS A 49 7.06 2.16 -8.02
C HIS A 49 8.38 2.47 -8.71
N VAL A 50 8.68 3.75 -8.98
CA VAL A 50 10.00 4.16 -9.49
C VAL A 50 11.10 3.85 -8.47
N VAL A 51 10.86 4.14 -7.19
CA VAL A 51 11.82 3.86 -6.10
C VAL A 51 11.97 2.36 -5.85
N GLN A 52 10.85 1.64 -5.88
CA GLN A 52 10.81 0.18 -5.74
C GLN A 52 11.67 -0.45 -6.82
N SER A 53 11.43 -0.15 -8.10
CA SER A 53 12.20 -0.68 -9.24
C SER A 53 12.62 -2.16 -9.04
N TYR A 54 11.71 -2.97 -8.50
CA TYR A 54 12.06 -4.31 -8.05
C TYR A 54 12.55 -5.13 -9.25
N HIS A 55 13.65 -5.85 -9.05
CA HIS A 55 14.12 -6.80 -10.06
C HIS A 55 13.04 -7.85 -10.32
N ARG A 56 13.00 -8.39 -11.55
CA ARG A 56 12.16 -9.56 -11.84
C ARG A 56 12.51 -10.66 -10.83
N GLY A 57 11.54 -11.06 -10.02
CA GLY A 57 11.77 -11.93 -8.88
C GLY A 57 10.47 -12.26 -8.15
N ASN A 58 10.60 -12.72 -6.90
CA ASN A 58 9.52 -13.33 -6.13
C ASN A 58 8.65 -12.32 -5.36
N THR A 59 8.85 -11.01 -5.53
CA THR A 59 8.03 -10.00 -4.83
C THR A 59 6.62 -10.03 -5.40
N PRO A 60 5.59 -10.37 -4.60
CA PRO A 60 4.25 -10.51 -5.12
C PRO A 60 3.64 -9.14 -5.44
N GLY A 61 2.77 -9.10 -6.44
CA GLY A 61 2.10 -7.87 -6.88
C GLY A 61 1.33 -7.19 -5.74
N TRP A 62 0.63 -7.96 -4.91
CA TRP A 62 -0.13 -7.41 -3.77
C TRP A 62 0.75 -6.63 -2.79
N LEU A 63 1.98 -7.09 -2.55
CA LEU A 63 2.92 -6.41 -1.66
C LEU A 63 3.51 -5.17 -2.34
N THR A 64 3.79 -5.26 -3.64
CA THR A 64 4.30 -4.15 -4.45
C THR A 64 3.33 -2.97 -4.41
N GLU A 65 2.06 -3.22 -4.73
CA GLU A 65 0.96 -2.25 -4.66
C GLU A 65 0.67 -1.80 -3.22
N GLY A 66 0.69 -2.73 -2.27
CA GLY A 66 0.44 -2.44 -0.86
C GLY A 66 1.48 -1.51 -0.24
N ILE A 67 2.76 -1.66 -0.60
CA ILE A 67 3.82 -0.74 -0.16
C ILE A 67 3.63 0.64 -0.80
N ALA A 68 3.24 0.72 -2.07
CA ALA A 68 2.98 2.00 -2.74
C ALA A 68 1.83 2.77 -2.07
N ASP A 69 0.72 2.09 -1.75
CA ASP A 69 -0.38 2.70 -1.01
C ASP A 69 -0.07 2.93 0.47
N TYR A 70 0.81 2.14 1.09
CA TYR A 70 1.31 2.42 2.45
C TYR A 70 2.05 3.76 2.47
N ILE A 71 2.97 4.00 1.52
CA ILE A 71 3.70 5.27 1.46
C ILE A 71 2.72 6.43 1.28
N ARG A 72 1.80 6.29 0.32
CA ARG A 72 0.76 7.29 0.05
C ARG A 72 -0.07 7.58 1.31
N LEU A 73 -0.67 6.57 1.92
CA LEU A 73 -1.64 6.77 3.00
C LEU A 73 -0.99 7.13 4.34
N SER A 74 0.15 6.53 4.68
CA SER A 74 0.79 6.73 5.99
C SER A 74 1.63 8.00 6.06
N HIS A 75 2.22 8.45 4.94
CA HIS A 75 3.16 9.58 4.95
C HIS A 75 2.68 10.82 4.20
N PHE A 76 1.86 10.69 3.16
CA PHE A 76 1.43 11.82 2.34
C PHE A 76 -0.04 12.20 2.53
N GLU A 77 -0.89 11.21 2.81
CA GLU A 77 -2.31 11.39 3.03
C GLU A 77 -2.80 10.80 4.38
N PRO A 78 -2.12 11.05 5.53
CA PRO A 78 -2.51 10.47 6.81
C PRO A 78 -3.92 10.88 7.26
N GLN A 79 -4.38 12.06 6.82
CA GLN A 79 -5.73 12.60 7.05
C GLN A 79 -6.80 11.99 6.13
N ALA A 80 -6.42 11.25 5.08
CA ALA A 80 -7.40 10.67 4.17
C ALA A 80 -8.24 9.61 4.90
N ARG A 81 -9.55 9.61 4.58
CA ARG A 81 -10.48 8.62 5.11
C ARG A 81 -10.02 7.22 4.69
N ARG A 82 -9.73 6.37 5.68
CA ARG A 82 -9.37 4.97 5.43
C ARG A 82 -10.61 4.17 5.02
N PRO A 83 -10.52 3.30 3.99
CA PRO A 83 -11.60 2.40 3.65
C PRO A 83 -11.89 1.47 4.83
N ARG A 84 -13.14 1.05 4.93
CA ARG A 84 -13.55 0.05 5.90
C ARG A 84 -13.21 -1.33 5.36
N ILE A 85 -12.36 -2.05 6.07
CA ILE A 85 -11.97 -3.42 5.73
C ILE A 85 -12.97 -4.38 6.40
N ASN A 86 -13.52 -5.31 5.61
CA ASN A 86 -14.35 -6.38 6.14
C ASN A 86 -13.46 -7.59 6.46
N PRO A 87 -13.21 -7.93 7.73
CA PRO A 87 -12.29 -9.01 8.10
C PRO A 87 -12.73 -10.40 7.62
N GLU A 88 -14.01 -10.58 7.24
CA GLU A 88 -14.54 -11.86 6.76
C GLU A 88 -14.42 -12.04 5.24
N LYS A 89 -14.03 -10.98 4.50
CA LYS A 89 -13.93 -11.01 3.03
C LYS A 89 -12.57 -10.55 2.52
N ALA A 90 -11.85 -9.76 3.31
CA ALA A 90 -10.58 -9.20 2.92
C ALA A 90 -9.42 -10.13 3.24
N SER A 91 -8.31 -9.93 2.54
CA SER A 91 -7.03 -10.60 2.77
C SER A 91 -5.88 -9.61 2.69
N TYR A 92 -4.74 -9.95 3.31
CA TYR A 92 -3.48 -9.21 3.12
C TYR A 92 -3.03 -9.18 1.65
N THR A 93 -3.56 -10.08 0.82
CA THR A 93 -3.27 -10.15 -0.63
C THR A 93 -4.17 -9.28 -1.50
N ASP A 94 -5.11 -8.52 -0.93
CA ASP A 94 -6.03 -7.65 -1.68
C ASP A 94 -5.36 -6.44 -2.34
N ALA A 95 -4.06 -6.25 -2.12
CA ALA A 95 -3.25 -5.15 -2.61
C ALA A 95 -3.73 -3.77 -2.09
N TYR A 96 -3.11 -2.71 -2.61
CA TYR A 96 -3.54 -1.32 -2.43
C TYR A 96 -3.82 -0.97 -0.95
N LYS A 97 -4.90 -0.22 -0.70
CA LYS A 97 -5.29 0.29 0.63
C LYS A 97 -5.47 -0.80 1.68
N THR A 98 -5.99 -1.98 1.32
CA THR A 98 -6.20 -3.06 2.30
C THR A 98 -4.85 -3.56 2.83
N THR A 99 -3.94 -3.93 1.92
CA THR A 99 -2.59 -4.33 2.28
C THR A 99 -1.84 -3.19 2.96
N ALA A 100 -1.99 -1.94 2.50
CA ALA A 100 -1.32 -0.78 3.08
C ALA A 100 -1.68 -0.56 4.56
N ILE A 101 -2.98 -0.64 4.90
CA ILE A 101 -3.43 -0.49 6.29
C ILE A 101 -2.96 -1.65 7.16
N PHE A 102 -2.91 -2.86 6.61
CA PHE A 102 -2.33 -4.01 7.29
C PHE A 102 -0.83 -3.82 7.56
N LEU A 103 -0.04 -3.42 6.56
CA LEU A 103 1.39 -3.14 6.71
C LEU A 103 1.66 -2.06 7.76
N GLU A 104 0.87 -0.98 7.75
CA GLU A 104 0.93 0.09 8.76
C GLU A 104 0.68 -0.45 10.17
N TRP A 105 -0.29 -1.36 10.32
CA TRP A 105 -0.58 -1.98 11.61
C TRP A 105 0.56 -2.90 12.07
N VAL A 106 1.11 -3.74 11.19
CA VAL A 106 2.21 -4.65 11.56
C VAL A 106 3.46 -3.85 11.94
N GLU A 107 3.80 -2.81 11.17
CA GLU A 107 4.96 -1.97 11.46
C GLU A 107 4.84 -1.29 12.83
N LYS A 108 3.66 -0.74 13.15
CA LYS A 108 3.41 -0.11 14.46
C LYS A 108 3.41 -1.09 15.62
N LYS A 109 2.96 -2.33 15.40
CA LYS A 109 2.78 -3.32 16.47
C LYS A 109 4.00 -4.18 16.72
N CYS A 110 4.77 -4.50 15.67
CA CYS A 110 5.78 -5.55 15.70
C CYS A 110 7.19 -5.06 15.39
N ASP A 111 7.38 -4.26 14.33
CA ASP A 111 8.70 -3.80 13.90
C ASP A 111 8.57 -2.48 13.13
N GLU A 112 8.99 -1.38 13.74
CA GLU A 112 8.90 -0.02 13.16
C GLU A 112 9.68 0.17 11.85
N GLN A 113 10.53 -0.80 11.48
CA GLN A 113 11.30 -0.77 10.23
C GLN A 113 10.82 -1.81 9.20
N LEU A 114 9.69 -2.47 9.45
CA LEU A 114 9.20 -3.57 8.63
C LEU A 114 9.12 -3.17 7.15
N VAL A 115 8.38 -2.12 6.79
CA VAL A 115 8.17 -1.78 5.37
C VAL A 115 9.48 -1.40 4.70
N LYS A 116 10.36 -0.71 5.42
CA LYS A 116 11.71 -0.37 4.94
C LYS A 116 12.54 -1.62 4.64
N LYS A 117 12.58 -2.59 5.55
CA LYS A 117 13.31 -3.87 5.38
C LYS A 117 12.76 -4.69 4.23
N LEU A 118 11.43 -4.81 4.13
CA LEU A 118 10.77 -5.55 3.04
C LEU A 118 11.05 -4.90 1.67
N ASN A 119 10.94 -3.57 1.57
CA ASN A 119 11.27 -2.83 0.35
C ASN A 119 12.75 -3.02 -0.03
N GLN A 120 13.66 -2.99 0.94
CA GLN A 120 15.08 -3.25 0.67
C GLN A 120 15.32 -4.68 0.17
N ALA A 121 14.77 -5.70 0.83
CA ALA A 121 14.90 -7.09 0.42
C ALA A 121 14.32 -7.32 -1.00
N ALA A 122 13.18 -6.71 -1.31
CA ALA A 122 12.57 -6.75 -2.63
C ALA A 122 13.43 -6.05 -3.70
N ARG A 123 14.02 -4.89 -3.38
CA ARG A 123 14.97 -4.19 -4.26
C ARG A 123 16.20 -5.02 -4.56
N GLU A 124 16.71 -5.75 -3.58
CA GLU A 124 17.87 -6.63 -3.72
C GLU A 124 17.55 -7.99 -4.36
N GLY A 125 16.28 -8.25 -4.71
CA GLY A 125 15.85 -9.54 -5.27
C GLY A 125 15.83 -10.69 -4.28
N LYS A 126 15.84 -10.38 -2.97
CA LYS A 126 15.94 -11.34 -1.85
C LYS A 126 14.64 -11.51 -1.08
N PHE A 127 13.53 -10.96 -1.59
CA PHE A 127 12.25 -11.08 -0.90
C PHE A 127 11.80 -12.54 -0.79
N GLN A 128 11.40 -12.91 0.43
CA GLN A 128 10.75 -14.16 0.80
C GLN A 128 9.61 -13.83 1.77
N ILE A 129 8.51 -14.59 1.73
CA ILE A 129 7.36 -14.32 2.58
C ILE A 129 7.67 -14.57 4.06
N GLU A 130 8.63 -15.46 4.32
CA GLU A 130 9.17 -15.81 5.63
C GLU A 130 9.82 -14.62 6.33
N LEU A 131 10.26 -13.58 5.60
CA LEU A 131 10.82 -12.37 6.20
C LEU A 131 9.84 -11.69 7.17
N PHE A 132 8.53 -11.80 6.96
CA PHE A 132 7.55 -11.34 7.94
C PHE A 132 7.73 -12.05 9.28
N LYS A 133 7.93 -13.36 9.26
CA LYS A 133 8.19 -14.14 10.48
C LYS A 133 9.55 -13.83 11.07
N ASP A 134 10.58 -13.68 10.25
CA ASP A 134 11.92 -13.34 10.73
C ASP A 134 11.96 -11.98 11.44
N TYR A 135 11.18 -11.01 10.93
CA TYR A 135 11.15 -9.66 11.49
C TYR A 135 10.16 -9.48 12.64
N THR A 136 9.04 -10.21 12.64
CA THR A 136 7.95 -10.01 13.61
C THR A 136 7.79 -11.16 14.61
N GLY A 137 8.44 -12.29 14.37
CA GLY A 137 8.22 -13.56 15.07
C GLY A 137 6.95 -14.31 14.66
N LYS A 138 6.15 -13.78 13.73
CA LYS A 138 4.82 -14.31 13.35
C LYS A 138 4.69 -14.53 11.85
N THR A 139 3.99 -15.59 11.48
CA THR A 139 3.61 -15.86 10.09
C THR A 139 2.61 -14.83 9.58
N MET A 140 2.48 -14.73 8.26
CA MET A 140 1.49 -13.84 7.63
C MET A 140 0.05 -14.12 8.09
N ASP A 141 -0.30 -15.39 8.24
CA ASP A 141 -1.66 -15.78 8.65
C ASP A 141 -1.93 -15.41 10.11
N GLU A 142 -0.94 -15.56 11.00
CA GLU A 142 -1.04 -15.10 12.40
C GLU A 142 -1.17 -13.58 12.48
N LEU A 143 -0.33 -12.85 11.73
CA LEU A 143 -0.39 -11.39 11.67
C LEU A 143 -1.75 -10.89 11.15
N TRP A 144 -2.26 -11.53 10.09
CA TRP A 144 -3.55 -11.18 9.53
C TRP A 144 -4.71 -11.50 10.48
N ALA A 145 -4.68 -12.66 11.14
CA ALA A 145 -5.68 -13.02 12.12
C ALA A 145 -5.76 -11.98 13.26
N GLU A 146 -4.61 -11.58 13.81
CA GLU A 146 -4.56 -10.55 14.85
C GLU A 146 -5.04 -9.18 14.34
N PHE A 147 -4.67 -8.80 13.11
CA PHE A 147 -5.16 -7.58 12.50
C PHE A 147 -6.68 -7.60 12.32
N ALA A 148 -7.23 -8.71 11.79
CA ALA A 148 -8.66 -8.91 11.61
C ALA A 148 -9.42 -8.83 12.94
N ASP A 149 -8.87 -9.37 14.03
CA ASP A 149 -9.45 -9.23 15.36
C ASP A 149 -9.52 -7.77 15.83
N THR A 150 -8.52 -6.96 15.52
CA THR A 150 -8.59 -5.51 15.81
C THR A 150 -9.69 -4.79 15.03
N LEU A 151 -10.02 -5.27 13.82
CA LEU A 151 -11.13 -4.73 13.03
C LEU A 151 -12.49 -5.14 13.61
N ARG A 152 -12.60 -6.36 14.15
CA ARG A 152 -13.81 -6.86 14.83
C ARG A 152 -14.05 -6.15 16.17
N ALA A 153 -12.99 -5.88 16.92
CA ALA A 153 -13.06 -5.23 18.22
C ALA A 153 -13.41 -3.73 18.16
N LYS A 154 -13.24 -3.08 17.00
CA LYS A 154 -13.73 -1.71 16.78
C LYS A 154 -15.24 -1.77 16.54
N PRO A 155 -16.10 -1.21 17.42
CA PRO A 155 -17.53 -1.23 17.20
C PRO A 155 -17.87 -0.55 15.87
N ASN A 156 -18.78 -1.16 15.11
CA ASN A 156 -19.41 -0.52 13.97
C ASN A 156 -20.23 0.69 14.44
N ILE A 157 -19.61 1.86 14.54
CA ILE A 157 -20.34 3.12 14.74
C ILE A 157 -21.02 3.50 13.40
N THR A 158 -21.99 2.71 12.95
CA THR A 158 -23.02 3.06 11.94
C THR A 158 -24.12 2.00 11.90
N ALA A 159 -24.75 1.75 13.05
CA ALA A 159 -26.06 1.11 13.09
C ALA A 159 -26.88 1.68 14.26
N THR A 160 -26.99 3.01 14.33
CA THR A 160 -28.05 3.63 15.14
C THR A 160 -29.30 3.70 14.27
N ASN A 161 -30.22 2.77 14.53
CA ASN A 161 -31.62 2.89 14.15
C ASN A 161 -32.12 4.28 14.57
N SER A 162 -32.52 5.11 13.61
CA SER A 162 -33.40 6.25 13.93
C SER A 162 -34.81 5.71 14.14
N PRO A 163 -35.50 6.11 15.23
CA PRO A 163 -36.91 5.79 15.40
C PRO A 163 -37.75 6.51 14.34
N ALA A 164 -38.76 5.81 13.82
CA ALA A 164 -39.75 6.34 12.90
C ALA A 164 -40.38 7.61 13.47
N LYS A 165 -40.48 8.64 12.63
CA LYS A 165 -41.47 9.72 12.74
C LYS A 165 -42.57 9.47 11.73
#